data_AF-A0A7C2PZV9-F1
#
_entry.id   AF-A0A7C2PZV9-F1
#
_cell.length_a   1.000
_cell.length_b   1.000
_cell.length_c   1.000
_cell.angle_alpha   90.00
_cell.angle_beta   90.00
_cell.angle_gamma   90.00
#
_symmetry.space_group_name_H-M   'P 1'
#
loop_
_entity.id
_entity.type
_entity.pdbx_description
1 polymer ?
#
loop_
_entity_poly.entity_id
_entity_poly.type
_entity_poly.pdbx_seq_one_letter_code
_entity_poly.pdbx_strand_id
1 'polypeptide(L)'
;MASKGKAMMQQMGGKKTGMDKVLGYSCEVWELMGTKQCIYKGVSLKVESNVMGMKHTEVATKAEFDISISKDDFKLPDFPVTNEMGKPIDKDRLGKMDKHAKNDAQEQQEQLAVLMGAMSKASHKAGVQPGQRPNAKQEEQMQNSMMNSMLPMMKREILSEEKNMRLAKACLEAADTLKEANICNRKLNEMSGEEEEPLTSWNAEEKKQIMQDINHYLDVILPCVKSATSTQAIQECVQR
;
A
#
# COMPACT_ATOMS: atom_id res chain seq x y z
N MET A 1 -3.31 28.29 7.03
CA MET A 1 -2.79 27.16 6.25
C MET A 1 -1.47 27.60 5.63
N ALA A 2 -0.39 26.84 5.79
CA ALA A 2 0.83 27.10 5.03
C ALA A 2 0.53 26.99 3.52
N SER A 3 1.14 27.83 2.68
CA SER A 3 0.87 27.93 1.24
C SER A 3 0.92 26.59 0.50
N LYS A 4 1.78 25.66 0.95
CA LYS A 4 1.90 24.30 0.40
C LYS A 4 0.67 23.42 0.64
N GLY A 5 0.06 23.48 1.84
CA GLY A 5 -1.11 22.67 2.16
C GLY A 5 -2.34 23.05 1.33
N LYS A 6 -2.52 24.35 1.08
CA LYS A 6 -3.58 24.85 0.20
C LYS A 6 -3.41 24.38 -1.24
N ALA A 7 -2.18 24.46 -1.77
CA ALA A 7 -1.89 24.01 -3.12
C ALA A 7 -2.17 22.51 -3.30
N MET A 8 -1.78 21.69 -2.33
CA MET A 8 -2.07 20.25 -2.32
C MET A 8 -3.59 19.99 -2.31
N MET A 9 -4.35 20.68 -1.45
CA MET A 9 -5.79 20.53 -1.38
C MET A 9 -6.49 20.89 -2.71
N GLN A 10 -6.00 21.91 -3.40
CA GLN A 10 -6.49 22.29 -4.74
C GLN A 10 -6.13 21.27 -5.82
N GLN A 11 -4.90 20.73 -5.80
CA GLN A 11 -4.48 19.68 -6.73
C GLN A 11 -5.32 18.41 -6.60
N MET A 12 -5.78 18.10 -5.40
CA MET A 12 -6.70 16.98 -5.13
C MET A 12 -8.15 17.27 -5.54
N GLY A 13 -8.45 18.43 -6.14
CA GLY A 13 -9.80 18.83 -6.54
C GLY A 13 -10.61 19.51 -5.44
N GLY A 14 -9.97 19.89 -4.33
CA GLY A 14 -10.60 20.60 -3.22
C GLY A 14 -10.94 22.04 -3.57
N LYS A 15 -12.12 22.49 -3.16
CA LYS A 15 -12.63 23.83 -3.46
C LYS A 15 -12.92 24.59 -2.18
N LYS A 16 -12.43 25.82 -2.07
CA LYS A 16 -12.87 26.74 -1.02
C LYS A 16 -14.31 27.18 -1.33
N THR A 17 -15.25 26.85 -0.46
CA THR A 17 -16.68 27.16 -0.65
C THR A 17 -17.13 28.37 0.14
N GLY A 18 -16.35 28.81 1.13
CA GLY A 18 -16.68 30.03 1.88
C GLY A 18 -15.85 30.25 3.13
N MET A 19 -16.45 30.98 4.07
CA MET A 19 -15.97 31.24 5.42
C MET A 19 -17.07 30.85 6.40
N ASP A 20 -16.69 30.30 7.54
CA ASP A 20 -17.61 29.97 8.64
C ASP A 20 -16.92 30.29 9.98
N LYS A 21 -17.65 30.21 11.09
CA LYS A 21 -17.18 30.58 12.42
C LYS A 21 -17.46 29.47 13.43
N VAL A 22 -16.40 28.90 13.99
CA VAL A 22 -16.47 27.82 14.99
C VAL A 22 -15.68 28.25 16.23
N LEU A 23 -16.29 28.15 17.42
CA LEU A 23 -15.70 28.58 18.69
C LEU A 23 -15.13 30.02 18.69
N GLY A 24 -15.72 30.92 17.90
CA GLY A 24 -15.24 32.29 17.77
C GLY A 24 -14.19 32.51 16.67
N TYR A 25 -13.61 31.44 16.11
CA TYR A 25 -12.59 31.49 15.06
C TYR A 25 -13.21 31.46 13.67
N SER A 26 -12.87 32.43 12.83
CA SER A 26 -13.26 32.44 11.41
C SER A 26 -12.38 31.48 10.62
N CYS A 27 -12.94 30.39 10.11
CA CYS A 27 -12.25 29.37 9.34
C CYS A 27 -12.66 29.38 7.86
N GLU A 28 -11.75 28.94 7.00
CA GLU A 28 -12.05 28.74 5.58
C GLU A 28 -12.77 27.42 5.41
N VAL A 29 -13.92 27.43 4.72
CA VAL A 29 -14.65 26.20 4.40
C VAL A 29 -14.13 25.64 3.10
N TRP A 30 -13.69 24.39 3.14
CA TRP A 30 -13.17 23.64 2.01
C TRP A 30 -14.01 22.39 1.79
N GLU A 31 -14.31 22.09 0.52
CA GLU A 31 -15.03 20.89 0.11
C GLU A 31 -14.13 20.02 -0.77
N LEU A 32 -13.97 18.76 -0.39
CA LEU A 32 -13.16 17.77 -1.09
C LEU A 32 -13.80 16.39 -0.91
N MET A 33 -14.07 15.69 -2.01
CA MET A 33 -14.54 14.28 -2.01
C MET A 33 -15.74 14.01 -1.08
N GLY A 34 -16.76 14.88 -1.08
CA GLY A 34 -17.95 14.72 -0.24
C GLY A 34 -17.73 15.06 1.24
N THR A 35 -16.59 15.67 1.58
CA THR A 35 -16.27 16.16 2.92
C THR A 35 -16.13 17.68 2.90
N LYS A 36 -16.80 18.35 3.82
CA LYS A 36 -16.64 19.78 4.11
C LYS A 36 -15.83 19.95 5.39
N GLN A 37 -14.82 20.80 5.34
CA GLN A 37 -13.93 21.07 6.47
C GLN A 37 -13.83 22.58 6.70
N CYS A 38 -14.02 23.02 7.94
CA CYS A 38 -13.75 24.40 8.35
C CYS A 38 -12.36 24.47 8.98
N ILE A 39 -11.41 25.10 8.28
CA ILE A 39 -10.00 25.07 8.64
C ILE A 39 -9.53 26.46 9.10
N TYR A 40 -9.11 26.56 10.37
CA TYR A 40 -8.50 27.75 10.96
C TYR A 40 -6.99 27.57 11.09
N LYS A 41 -6.20 28.45 10.47
CA LYS A 41 -4.72 28.41 10.47
C LYS A 41 -4.07 27.09 10.01
N GLY A 42 -4.83 26.08 9.60
CA GLY A 42 -4.32 24.74 9.23
C GLY A 42 -4.89 23.61 10.11
N VAL A 43 -5.65 23.96 11.15
CA VAL A 43 -6.34 23.02 12.03
C VAL A 43 -7.82 22.98 11.66
N SER A 44 -8.37 21.78 11.48
CA SER A 44 -9.81 21.59 11.21
C SER A 44 -10.61 21.76 12.49
N LEU A 45 -11.48 22.76 12.53
CA LEU A 45 -12.37 23.02 13.66
C LEU A 45 -13.72 22.31 13.53
N LYS A 46 -14.09 21.95 12.30
CA LYS A 46 -15.31 21.24 11.97
C LYS A 46 -15.09 20.41 10.71
N VAL A 47 -15.57 19.16 10.72
CA VAL A 47 -15.56 18.25 9.59
C VAL A 47 -16.95 17.65 9.45
N GLU A 48 -17.52 17.74 8.27
CA GLU A 48 -18.77 17.09 7.89
C GLU A 48 -18.49 16.22 6.67
N SER A 49 -18.69 14.91 6.78
CA SER A 49 -18.53 14.00 5.65
C SER A 49 -19.83 13.27 5.35
N ASN A 50 -20.07 13.06 4.07
CA ASN A 50 -21.13 12.20 3.57
C ASN A 50 -20.52 11.25 2.54
N VAL A 51 -20.18 10.05 3.00
CA VAL A 51 -19.56 9.01 2.18
C VAL A 51 -20.55 7.85 2.09
N MET A 52 -21.04 7.56 0.89
CA MET A 52 -22.00 6.48 0.62
C MET A 52 -23.26 6.52 1.51
N GLY A 53 -23.76 7.72 1.84
CA GLY A 53 -24.97 7.89 2.65
C GLY A 53 -24.74 7.84 4.17
N MET A 54 -23.53 7.48 4.63
CA MET A 54 -23.14 7.61 6.04
C MET A 54 -22.68 9.03 6.31
N LYS A 55 -23.39 9.71 7.22
CA LYS A 55 -23.07 11.06 7.68
C LYS A 55 -22.22 10.98 8.94
N HIS A 56 -21.06 11.63 8.91
CA HIS A 56 -20.22 11.82 10.08
C HIS A 56 -19.96 13.30 10.28
N THR A 57 -19.94 13.74 11.54
CA THR A 57 -19.70 15.13 11.89
C THR A 57 -18.84 15.19 13.13
N GLU A 58 -17.72 15.89 13.01
CA GLU A 58 -16.78 16.18 14.08
C GLU A 58 -16.71 17.70 14.25
N VAL A 59 -16.86 18.18 15.49
CA VAL A 59 -16.80 19.60 15.81
C VAL A 59 -15.93 19.78 17.04
N ALA A 60 -14.94 20.66 16.95
CA ALA A 60 -14.13 21.03 18.09
C ALA A 60 -15.03 21.64 19.19
N THR A 61 -14.93 21.12 20.41
CA THR A 61 -15.62 21.64 21.60
C THR A 61 -14.76 22.65 22.36
N LYS A 62 -13.44 22.58 22.18
CA LYS A 62 -12.45 23.49 22.73
C LYS A 62 -11.28 23.62 21.74
N ALA A 63 -10.76 24.83 21.55
CA ALA A 63 -9.57 25.08 20.75
C ALA A 63 -8.75 26.19 21.40
N GLU A 64 -7.51 25.89 21.76
CA GLU A 64 -6.55 26.84 22.32
C GLU A 64 -5.31 26.84 21.41
N PHE A 65 -4.93 28.02 20.95
CA PHE A 65 -3.78 28.21 20.05
C PHE A 65 -2.67 28.94 20.78
N ASP A 66 -1.43 28.73 20.32
CA ASP A 66 -0.25 29.41 20.84
C ASP A 66 -0.03 29.18 22.36
N ILE A 67 -0.48 28.03 22.87
CA ILE A 67 -0.24 27.62 24.25
C ILE A 67 1.24 27.26 24.46
N SER A 68 1.78 27.61 25.63
CA SER A 68 3.10 27.15 26.03
C SER A 68 2.99 25.70 26.50
N ILE A 69 3.67 24.81 25.78
CA ILE A 69 3.76 23.39 26.09
C ILE A 69 5.17 23.04 26.54
N SER A 70 5.26 22.25 27.58
CA SER A 70 6.51 21.71 28.10
C SER A 70 6.88 20.42 27.34
N LYS A 71 8.12 19.96 27.49
CA LYS A 71 8.49 18.62 26.99
C LYS A 71 7.75 17.49 27.71
N ASP A 72 7.26 17.75 28.92
CA ASP A 72 6.57 16.75 29.72
C ASP A 72 5.16 16.47 29.20
N ASP A 73 4.52 17.43 28.53
CA ASP A 73 3.19 17.25 27.91
C ASP A 73 3.20 16.26 26.73
N PHE A 74 4.39 15.97 26.19
CA PHE A 74 4.60 14.97 25.13
C PHE A 74 4.97 13.58 25.65
N LYS A 75 5.11 13.42 26.97
CA LYS A 75 5.39 12.10 27.55
C LYS A 75 4.15 11.24 27.39
N LEU A 76 4.32 10.14 26.68
CA LEU A 76 3.26 9.13 26.61
C LEU A 76 3.01 8.58 28.02
N PRO A 77 1.75 8.44 28.45
CA PRO A 77 1.42 7.72 29.66
C PRO A 77 1.97 6.29 29.59
N ASP A 78 2.43 5.77 30.74
CA ASP A 78 3.00 4.42 30.82
C ASP A 78 1.88 3.38 30.78
N PHE A 79 1.38 3.11 29.57
CA PHE A 79 0.45 2.03 29.33
C PHE A 79 1.19 0.75 28.95
N PRO A 80 0.75 -0.41 29.47
CA PRO A 80 1.31 -1.69 29.04
C PRO A 80 1.02 -1.89 27.55
N VAL A 81 2.07 -2.03 26.75
CA VAL A 81 1.92 -2.36 25.33
C VAL A 81 1.66 -3.85 25.24
N THR A 82 0.46 -4.22 24.83
CA THR A 82 0.04 -5.61 24.66
C THR A 82 -0.33 -5.89 23.21
N ASN A 83 -0.17 -7.14 22.76
CA ASN A 83 -0.75 -7.58 21.50
C ASN A 83 -2.27 -7.76 21.63
N GLU A 84 -2.94 -8.12 20.53
CA GLU A 84 -4.39 -8.36 20.49
C GLU A 84 -4.86 -9.46 21.46
N MET A 85 -3.94 -10.35 21.88
CA MET A 85 -4.19 -11.38 22.89
C MET A 85 -3.90 -10.93 24.34
N GLY A 86 -3.63 -9.64 24.56
CA GLY A 86 -3.33 -9.08 25.89
C GLY A 86 -1.95 -9.44 26.45
N LYS A 87 -1.05 -10.01 25.63
CA LYS A 87 0.31 -10.37 26.08
C LYS A 87 1.27 -9.19 25.92
N PRO A 88 2.17 -8.93 26.89
CA PRO A 88 3.15 -7.85 26.78
C PRO A 88 4.01 -7.97 25.53
N ILE A 89 4.16 -6.88 24.79
CA ILE A 89 5.07 -6.77 23.65
C ILE A 89 6.41 -6.23 24.16
N ASP A 90 7.49 -6.84 23.69
CA ASP A 90 8.85 -6.38 23.95
C ASP A 90 9.11 -5.02 23.29
N LYS A 91 9.51 -4.02 24.09
CA LYS A 91 9.79 -2.65 23.63
C LYS A 91 10.96 -2.59 22.63
N ASP A 92 11.91 -3.52 22.70
CA ASP A 92 13.01 -3.61 21.72
C ASP A 92 12.54 -4.12 20.36
N ARG A 93 11.45 -4.90 20.31
CA ARG A 93 10.81 -5.29 19.04
C ARG A 93 10.07 -4.10 18.41
N LEU A 94 9.38 -3.29 19.20
CA LEU A 94 8.69 -2.08 18.71
C LEU A 94 9.67 -1.07 18.10
N GLY A 95 10.82 -0.85 18.74
CA GLY A 95 11.85 0.04 18.20
C GLY A 95 12.47 -0.43 16.87
N LYS A 96 12.44 -1.74 16.58
CA LYS A 96 12.86 -2.29 15.28
C LYS A 96 11.76 -2.13 14.23
N MET A 97 10.49 -2.29 14.60
CA MET A 97 9.33 -2.04 13.72
C MET A 97 9.26 -0.57 13.29
N ASP A 98 9.51 0.39 14.19
CA ASP A 98 9.54 1.83 13.87
C ASP A 98 10.64 2.21 12.86
N LYS A 99 11.78 1.51 12.90
CA LYS A 99 12.85 1.71 11.91
C LYS A 99 12.48 1.14 10.54
N HIS A 100 11.77 0.01 10.51
CA HIS A 100 11.25 -0.55 9.27
C HIS A 100 10.20 0.39 8.65
N ALA A 101 9.24 0.85 9.45
CA ALA A 101 8.17 1.74 9.02
C ALA A 101 8.65 3.07 8.40
N LYS A 102 9.80 3.60 8.84
CA LYS A 102 10.41 4.81 8.23
C LYS A 102 10.99 4.56 6.84
N ASN A 103 11.60 3.39 6.64
CA ASN A 103 12.10 2.99 5.33
C ASN A 103 10.92 2.68 4.40
N ASP A 104 9.91 1.98 4.92
CA ASP A 104 8.70 1.61 4.19
C ASP A 104 7.91 2.86 3.76
N ALA A 105 7.83 3.91 4.60
CA ALA A 105 7.14 5.15 4.23
C ALA A 105 7.83 5.90 3.09
N GLN A 106 9.16 5.88 3.03
CA GLN A 106 9.92 6.49 1.94
C GLN A 106 9.77 5.68 0.64
N GLU A 107 9.80 4.35 0.75
CA GLU A 107 9.59 3.44 -0.37
C GLU A 107 8.16 3.52 -0.92
N GLN A 108 7.16 3.59 -0.03
CA GLN A 108 5.75 3.81 -0.40
C GLN A 108 5.53 5.15 -1.09
N GLN A 109 6.24 6.21 -0.67
CA GLN A 109 6.14 7.51 -1.34
C GLN A 109 6.72 7.46 -2.77
N GLU A 110 7.82 6.73 -2.97
CA GLU A 110 8.41 6.53 -4.29
C GLU A 110 7.51 5.65 -5.18
N GLN A 111 6.97 4.56 -4.64
CA GLN A 111 6.00 3.70 -5.34
C GLN A 111 4.74 4.47 -5.74
N LEU A 112 4.21 5.32 -4.85
CA LEU A 112 3.05 6.16 -5.14
C LEU A 112 3.36 7.19 -6.24
N ALA A 113 4.56 7.77 -6.24
CA ALA A 113 4.99 8.70 -7.29
C ALA A 113 5.12 7.99 -8.66
N VAL A 114 5.68 6.77 -8.67
CA VAL A 114 5.77 5.92 -9.87
C VAL A 114 4.37 5.57 -10.38
N LEU A 115 3.45 5.18 -9.49
CA LEU A 115 2.06 4.87 -9.83
C LEU A 115 1.33 6.08 -10.41
N MET A 116 1.44 7.25 -9.77
CA MET A 116 0.85 8.49 -10.29
C MET A 116 1.45 8.87 -11.66
N GLY A 117 2.76 8.71 -11.84
CA GLY A 117 3.43 8.95 -13.12
C GLY A 117 2.96 8.01 -14.23
N ALA A 118 2.81 6.71 -13.92
CA ALA A 118 2.28 5.72 -14.85
C ALA A 118 0.81 6.01 -15.21
N MET A 119 -0.01 6.37 -14.22
CA MET A 119 -1.41 6.74 -14.42
C MET A 119 -1.55 8.00 -15.29
N SER A 120 -0.74 9.03 -15.05
CA SER A 120 -0.73 10.25 -15.87
C SER A 120 -0.38 9.95 -17.34
N LYS A 121 0.69 9.17 -17.58
CA LYS A 121 1.08 8.74 -18.94
C LYS A 121 -0.01 7.92 -19.61
N ALA A 122 -0.64 7.00 -18.88
CA ALA A 122 -1.72 6.16 -19.37
C ALA A 122 -2.96 7.00 -19.76
N SER A 123 -3.37 7.95 -18.91
CA SER A 123 -4.48 8.87 -19.19
C SER A 123 -4.24 9.72 -20.44
N HIS A 124 -3.02 10.25 -20.59
CA HIS A 124 -2.63 10.99 -21.79
C HIS A 124 -2.68 10.12 -23.05
N LYS A 125 -2.18 8.88 -22.98
CA LYS A 125 -2.17 7.95 -24.11
C LYS A 125 -3.57 7.48 -24.51
N ALA A 126 -4.50 7.38 -23.56
CA ALA A 126 -5.91 7.05 -23.79
C ALA A 126 -6.78 8.27 -24.16
N GLY A 127 -6.19 9.48 -24.25
CA GLY A 127 -6.92 10.70 -24.61
C GLY A 127 -7.95 11.15 -23.59
N VAL A 128 -7.76 10.83 -22.30
CA VAL A 128 -8.66 11.25 -21.21
C VAL A 128 -8.42 12.74 -20.91
N GLN A 129 -9.47 13.54 -20.99
CA GLN A 129 -9.41 14.98 -20.69
C GLN A 129 -9.46 15.24 -19.17
N PRO A 130 -8.86 16.34 -18.68
CA PRO A 130 -8.94 16.72 -17.27
C PRO A 130 -10.39 16.87 -16.79
N GLY A 131 -10.76 16.15 -15.73
CA GLY A 131 -12.11 16.17 -15.16
C GLY A 131 -13.15 15.31 -15.89
N GLN A 132 -12.76 14.60 -16.95
CA GLN A 132 -13.60 13.63 -17.63
C GLN A 132 -13.40 12.23 -17.05
N ARG A 133 -14.50 11.50 -16.84
CA ARG A 133 -14.43 10.08 -16.47
C ARG A 133 -14.11 9.26 -17.72
N PRO A 134 -13.12 8.34 -17.69
CA PRO A 134 -12.80 7.51 -18.84
C PRO A 134 -14.00 6.63 -19.23
N ASN A 135 -14.16 6.36 -20.53
CA ASN A 135 -15.06 5.31 -21.00
C ASN A 135 -14.36 3.94 -21.02
N ALA A 136 -15.11 2.84 -21.20
CA ALA A 136 -14.57 1.48 -21.14
C ALA A 136 -13.35 1.24 -22.05
N LYS A 137 -13.34 1.81 -23.26
CA LYS A 137 -12.20 1.69 -24.19
C LYS A 137 -10.97 2.44 -23.69
N GLN A 138 -11.19 3.60 -23.07
CA GLN A 138 -10.12 4.39 -22.45
C GLN A 138 -9.58 3.70 -21.20
N GLU A 139 -10.44 3.09 -20.37
CA GLU A 139 -10.03 2.31 -19.21
C GLU A 139 -9.14 1.13 -19.60
N GLU A 140 -9.52 0.37 -20.62
CA GLU A 140 -8.72 -0.75 -21.14
C GLU A 140 -7.35 -0.29 -21.66
N GLN A 141 -7.33 0.80 -22.44
CA GLN A 141 -6.08 1.39 -22.92
C GLN A 141 -5.19 1.90 -21.79
N MET A 142 -5.79 2.49 -20.75
CA MET A 142 -5.08 2.95 -19.57
C MET A 142 -4.47 1.78 -18.80
N GLN A 143 -5.24 0.72 -18.57
CA GLN A 143 -4.78 -0.49 -17.88
C GLN A 143 -3.59 -1.14 -18.61
N ASN A 144 -3.70 -1.31 -19.93
CA ASN A 144 -2.63 -1.86 -20.75
C ASN A 144 -1.37 -0.96 -20.74
N SER A 145 -1.54 0.36 -20.79
CA SER A 145 -0.42 1.30 -20.74
C SER A 145 0.26 1.32 -19.37
N MET A 146 -0.53 1.21 -18.30
CA MET A 146 -0.04 1.19 -16.92
C MET A 146 0.76 -0.09 -16.66
N MET A 147 0.20 -1.26 -16.99
CA MET A 147 0.86 -2.55 -16.85
C MET A 147 2.20 -2.60 -17.62
N ASN A 148 2.24 -2.09 -18.85
CA ASN A 148 3.50 -2.00 -19.61
C ASN A 148 4.51 -1.02 -19.01
N SER A 149 4.06 0.07 -18.38
CA SER A 149 4.95 1.03 -17.71
C SER A 149 5.54 0.45 -16.42
N MET A 150 4.81 -0.45 -15.75
CA MET A 150 5.24 -1.14 -14.54
C MET A 150 6.07 -2.40 -14.81
N LEU A 151 6.07 -2.89 -16.06
CA LEU A 151 6.77 -4.12 -16.45
C LEU A 151 8.24 -4.19 -15.99
N PRO A 152 9.08 -3.14 -16.10
CA PRO A 152 10.47 -3.22 -15.66
C PRO A 152 10.61 -3.48 -14.15
N MET A 153 9.72 -2.89 -13.35
CA MET A 153 9.67 -3.10 -11.90
C MET A 153 9.20 -4.52 -11.60
N MET A 154 8.08 -4.94 -12.18
CA MET A 154 7.55 -6.30 -12.03
C MET A 154 8.58 -7.37 -12.42
N LYS A 155 9.32 -7.14 -13.52
CA LYS A 155 10.42 -8.03 -13.93
C LYS A 155 11.50 -8.09 -12.86
N ARG A 156 11.93 -6.96 -12.31
CA ARG A 156 12.99 -6.92 -11.30
C ARG A 156 12.60 -7.72 -10.06
N GLU A 157 11.37 -7.58 -9.61
CA GLU A 157 10.81 -8.28 -8.44
C GLU A 157 10.64 -9.79 -8.70
N ILE A 158 10.03 -10.17 -9.82
CA ILE A 158 9.90 -11.59 -10.21
C ILE A 158 11.28 -12.26 -10.35
N LEU A 159 12.27 -11.55 -10.90
CA LEU A 159 13.61 -12.08 -11.09
C LEU A 159 14.44 -12.10 -9.79
N SER A 160 14.17 -11.23 -8.82
CA SER A 160 14.83 -11.32 -7.51
C SER A 160 14.39 -12.57 -6.75
N GLU A 161 13.15 -13.00 -6.92
CA GLU A 161 12.61 -14.20 -6.26
C GLU A 161 13.02 -15.53 -6.91
N GLU A 162 13.61 -15.53 -8.10
CA GLU A 162 14.02 -16.76 -8.79
C GLU A 162 14.89 -17.67 -7.90
N LYS A 163 15.85 -17.07 -7.19
CA LYS A 163 16.76 -17.83 -6.32
C LYS A 163 16.01 -18.44 -5.14
N ASN A 164 15.11 -17.68 -4.52
CA ASN A 164 14.31 -18.13 -3.39
C ASN A 164 13.39 -19.27 -3.82
N MET A 165 12.74 -19.16 -4.98
CA MET A 165 11.88 -20.20 -5.54
C MET A 165 12.64 -21.49 -5.89
N ARG A 166 13.87 -21.39 -6.40
CA ARG A 166 14.72 -22.58 -6.65
C ARG A 166 15.14 -23.26 -5.34
N LEU A 167 15.42 -22.49 -4.29
CA LEU A 167 15.71 -23.03 -2.97
C LEU A 167 14.47 -23.66 -2.32
N ALA A 168 13.30 -23.03 -2.47
CA ALA A 168 12.02 -23.56 -2.04
C ALA A 168 11.75 -24.93 -2.64
N LYS A 169 11.90 -25.02 -3.98
CA LYS A 169 11.76 -26.26 -4.73
C LYS A 169 12.64 -27.36 -4.14
N ALA A 170 13.95 -27.11 -4.07
CA ALA A 170 14.90 -28.12 -3.60
C ALA A 170 14.62 -28.59 -2.16
N CYS A 171 14.17 -27.68 -1.29
CA CYS A 171 13.86 -28.02 0.09
C CYS A 171 12.56 -28.84 0.20
N LEU A 172 11.48 -28.36 -0.42
CA LEU A 172 10.17 -29.01 -0.35
C LEU A 172 10.14 -30.34 -1.11
N GLU A 173 10.90 -30.46 -2.21
CA GLU A 173 11.05 -31.71 -2.95
C GLU A 173 11.69 -32.81 -2.09
N ALA A 174 12.66 -32.45 -1.25
CA ALA A 174 13.34 -33.35 -0.32
C ALA A 174 12.56 -33.62 0.99
N ALA A 175 11.48 -32.90 1.26
CA ALA A 175 10.70 -33.05 2.49
C ALA A 175 9.70 -34.20 2.39
N ASP A 176 9.79 -35.17 3.30
CA ASP A 176 8.89 -36.34 3.34
C ASP A 176 7.86 -36.22 4.47
N THR A 177 8.10 -35.33 5.42
CA THR A 177 7.22 -35.09 6.57
C THR A 177 6.75 -33.64 6.65
N LEU A 178 5.58 -33.43 7.28
CA LEU A 178 5.07 -32.09 7.60
C LEU A 178 6.07 -31.25 8.41
N LYS A 179 6.87 -31.88 9.26
CA LYS A 179 7.90 -31.21 10.04
C LYS A 179 9.02 -30.68 9.16
N GLU A 180 9.49 -31.47 8.19
CA GLU A 180 10.52 -31.05 7.23
C GLU A 180 10.01 -29.97 6.29
N ALA A 181 8.77 -30.10 5.79
CA ALA A 181 8.15 -29.09 4.96
C ALA A 181 8.01 -27.75 5.71
N ASN A 182 7.65 -27.77 6.99
CA ASN A 182 7.61 -26.57 7.82
C ASN A 182 8.99 -25.98 8.16
N ILE A 183 10.05 -26.79 8.16
CA ILE A 183 11.44 -26.28 8.23
C ILE A 183 11.78 -25.52 6.95
N CYS A 184 11.38 -26.03 5.79
CA CYS A 184 11.52 -25.34 4.52
C CYS A 184 10.74 -24.02 4.51
N ASN A 185 9.47 -24.05 4.93
CA ASN A 185 8.60 -22.86 4.98
C ASN A 185 9.23 -21.74 5.82
N ARG A 186 9.71 -22.07 7.02
CA ARG A 186 10.37 -21.08 7.90
C ARG A 186 11.62 -20.49 7.26
N LYS A 187 12.43 -21.32 6.60
CA LYS A 187 13.65 -20.85 5.94
C LYS A 187 13.33 -19.91 4.77
N LEU A 188 12.22 -20.14 4.08
CA LEU A 188 11.73 -19.23 3.02
C LEU A 188 11.27 -17.90 3.62
N ASN A 189 10.46 -17.94 4.67
CA ASN A 189 10.02 -16.75 5.41
C ASN A 189 11.19 -15.89 5.90
N GLU A 190 12.26 -16.52 6.41
CA GLU A 190 13.48 -15.82 6.83
C GLU A 190 14.23 -15.15 5.66
N MET A 191 14.12 -15.70 4.44
CA MET A 191 14.78 -15.17 3.24
C MET A 191 13.95 -14.11 2.52
N SER A 192 12.62 -14.25 2.47
CA SER A 192 11.71 -13.27 1.86
C SER A 192 11.36 -12.12 2.79
N GLY A 193 11.48 -12.32 4.11
CA GLY A 193 10.99 -11.36 5.11
C GLY A 193 9.47 -11.40 5.30
N GLU A 194 8.79 -12.38 4.69
CA GLU A 194 7.34 -12.57 4.81
C GLU A 194 7.03 -13.57 5.94
N GLU A 195 5.98 -13.29 6.73
CA GLU A 195 5.50 -14.20 7.77
C GLU A 195 4.32 -15.03 7.23
N GLU A 196 4.60 -16.04 6.40
CA GLU A 196 3.57 -17.02 6.02
C GLU A 196 3.28 -18.01 7.14
N GLU A 197 2.01 -18.42 7.27
CA GLU A 197 1.60 -19.43 8.25
C GLU A 197 2.26 -20.79 7.96
N PRO A 198 2.58 -21.58 9.02
CA PRO A 198 3.04 -22.94 8.83
C PRO A 198 2.05 -23.80 8.04
N LEU A 199 2.57 -24.69 7.20
CA LEU A 199 1.76 -25.71 6.55
C LEU A 199 1.04 -26.55 7.61
N THR A 200 -0.26 -26.76 7.41
CA THR A 200 -1.12 -27.55 8.30
C THR A 200 -1.17 -29.02 7.90
N SER A 201 -0.79 -29.33 6.66
CA SER A 201 -0.77 -30.68 6.09
C SER A 201 0.38 -30.85 5.09
N TRP A 202 0.87 -32.09 4.96
CA TRP A 202 1.91 -32.47 4.00
C TRP A 202 1.73 -33.92 3.60
N ASN A 203 0.91 -34.15 2.58
CA ASN A 203 0.68 -35.46 1.97
C ASN A 203 1.16 -35.49 0.51
N ALA A 204 1.13 -36.67 -0.11
CA ALA A 204 1.63 -36.87 -1.47
C ALA A 204 0.90 -36.00 -2.51
N GLU A 205 -0.40 -35.75 -2.34
CA GLU A 205 -1.19 -34.94 -3.28
C GLU A 205 -0.87 -33.46 -3.12
N GLU A 206 -0.75 -32.97 -1.88
CA GLU A 206 -0.36 -31.59 -1.59
C GLU A 206 1.06 -31.30 -2.06
N LYS A 207 2.01 -32.20 -1.77
CA LYS A 207 3.38 -32.11 -2.25
C LYS A 207 3.40 -32.03 -3.77
N LYS A 208 2.62 -32.88 -4.45
CA LYS A 208 2.51 -32.87 -5.91
C LYS A 208 1.94 -31.55 -6.45
N GLN A 209 0.87 -31.03 -5.86
CA GLN A 209 0.28 -29.75 -6.27
C GLN A 209 1.26 -28.59 -6.10
N ILE A 210 1.89 -28.48 -4.93
CA ILE A 210 2.87 -27.42 -4.65
C ILE A 210 4.07 -27.53 -5.60
N MET A 211 4.54 -28.75 -5.88
CA MET A 211 5.61 -28.94 -6.88
C MET A 211 5.17 -28.57 -8.29
N GLN A 212 3.92 -28.83 -8.68
CA GLN A 212 3.38 -28.40 -9.98
C GLN A 212 3.38 -26.88 -10.10
N ASP A 213 2.94 -26.17 -9.06
CA ASP A 213 2.89 -24.71 -9.05
C ASP A 213 4.29 -24.09 -9.12
N ILE A 214 5.23 -24.62 -8.33
CA ILE A 214 6.64 -24.18 -8.34
C ILE A 214 7.29 -24.44 -9.70
N ASN A 215 7.06 -25.62 -10.30
CA ASN A 215 7.61 -25.94 -11.62
C ASN A 215 6.98 -25.08 -12.71
N HIS A 216 5.66 -24.86 -12.67
CA HIS A 216 4.98 -23.97 -13.61
C HIS A 216 5.57 -22.55 -13.54
N TYR A 217 5.80 -22.03 -12.34
CA TYR A 217 6.45 -20.74 -12.17
C TYR A 217 7.88 -20.72 -12.74
N LEU A 218 8.73 -21.68 -12.34
CA LEU A 218 10.16 -21.68 -12.71
C LEU A 218 10.40 -21.99 -14.20
N ASP A 219 9.57 -22.85 -14.80
CA ASP A 219 9.81 -23.42 -16.13
C ASP A 219 8.94 -22.76 -17.22
N VAL A 220 7.80 -22.16 -16.85
CA VAL A 220 6.90 -21.47 -17.81
C VAL A 220 6.92 -19.96 -17.58
N ILE A 221 6.53 -19.50 -16.40
CA ILE A 221 6.33 -18.06 -16.13
C ILE A 221 7.66 -17.32 -16.19
N LEU A 222 8.68 -17.81 -15.50
CA LEU A 222 9.94 -17.11 -15.35
C LEU A 222 10.70 -16.92 -16.69
N PRO A 223 10.80 -17.91 -17.59
CA PRO A 223 11.36 -17.69 -18.93
C PRO A 223 10.57 -16.68 -19.78
N CYS A 224 9.24 -16.71 -19.68
CA CYS A 224 8.37 -15.73 -20.34
C CYS A 224 8.63 -14.31 -19.83
N VAL A 225 8.75 -14.12 -18.52
CA VAL A 225 9.06 -12.83 -17.90
C VAL A 225 10.46 -12.35 -18.31
N LYS A 226 11.46 -13.24 -18.36
CA LYS A 226 12.82 -12.88 -18.81
C LYS A 226 12.83 -12.32 -20.23
N SER A 227 12.13 -12.98 -21.15
CA SER A 227 12.17 -12.69 -22.59
C SER A 227 11.19 -11.61 -23.07
N ALA A 228 10.08 -11.39 -22.36
CA ALA A 228 9.01 -10.51 -22.84
C ALA A 228 9.38 -9.02 -22.88
N THR A 229 8.91 -8.28 -23.88
CA THR A 229 9.07 -6.82 -23.98
C THR A 229 7.81 -6.04 -23.59
N SER A 230 6.70 -6.74 -23.39
CA SER A 230 5.39 -6.20 -22.99
C SER A 230 4.66 -7.18 -22.08
N THR A 231 3.66 -6.72 -21.34
CA THR A 231 2.81 -7.61 -20.52
C THR A 231 1.97 -8.55 -21.35
N GLN A 232 1.60 -8.14 -22.57
CA GLN A 232 0.90 -8.99 -23.52
C GLN A 232 1.80 -10.13 -24.02
N ALA A 233 3.09 -9.86 -24.27
CA ALA A 233 4.05 -10.91 -24.61
C ALA A 233 4.26 -11.92 -23.48
N ILE A 234 4.12 -11.51 -22.21
CA ILE A 234 4.10 -12.45 -21.08
C ILE A 234 2.86 -13.33 -21.14
N GLN A 235 1.67 -12.73 -21.29
CA GLN A 235 0.40 -13.48 -21.35
C GLN A 235 0.39 -14.49 -22.49
N GLU A 236 0.78 -14.05 -23.70
CA GLU A 236 0.88 -14.91 -24.88
C GLU A 236 1.92 -16.01 -24.73
N CYS A 237 2.98 -15.80 -23.94
CA CYS A 237 4.02 -16.79 -23.70
C CYS A 237 3.57 -17.84 -22.66
N VAL A 238 2.90 -17.42 -21.58
CA VAL A 238 2.41 -18.33 -20.52
C VAL A 238 1.25 -19.21 -21.01
N GLN A 239 0.52 -18.77 -22.03
CA GLN A 239 -0.60 -19.51 -22.63
C GLN A 239 -0.17 -20.53 -23.71
N ARG A 240 1.11 -20.60 -24.08
CA ARG A 240 1.65 -21.57 -25.05
C ARG A 240 2.04 -22.88 -24.37
#